data_AF-A0A497KW98-F1
#
_entry.id   AF-A0A497KW98-F1
#
_cell.length_a   1.000
_cell.length_b   1.000
_cell.length_c   1.000
_cell.angle_alpha   90.00
_cell.angle_beta   90.00
_cell.angle_gamma   90.00
#
_symmetry.space_group_name_H-M   'P 1'
#
loop_
_entity.id
_entity.type
_entity.pdbx_description
1 polymer ?
#
loop_
_entity_poly.entity_id
_entity_poly.type
_entity_poly.pdbx_seq_one_letter_code
_entity_poly.pdbx_strand_id
1 'polypeptide(L)'
;MNGTVYDEGGASGTGSASALFNFVVISNNVPSVESIVSPSIVYADRYFLLNVTVHDADGVADLDYATVQIGTVVLKWDSSTDSFSEQSDPSGLCTLDASDSTKTELSSTIYKLSFRLKLSWSFTEGSVDVSATVYDVSAASGSLSQAELFTFEDDVVIQGCYFRAGSEITVKGHIYYEGTSIAPTSGVTVNAEYSGSVKASTSNLTNGLFTLSWAESSTSQLQSSHNPICILKTRRLFLKKIK
;
A
#
# COMPACT_ATOMS: atom_id res chain seq x y z
N MET A 1 -9.67 -40.06 -36.70
CA MET A 1 -11.09 -40.43 -36.54
C MET A 1 -11.75 -40.28 -37.90
N ASN A 2 -12.32 -41.34 -38.45
CA ASN A 2 -13.08 -41.27 -39.70
C ASN A 2 -14.54 -40.95 -39.37
N GLY A 3 -15.00 -39.76 -39.74
CA GLY A 3 -16.41 -39.38 -39.67
C GLY A 3 -17.03 -39.41 -41.07
N THR A 4 -18.05 -40.24 -41.28
CA THR A 4 -18.92 -40.18 -42.45
C THR A 4 -19.96 -39.08 -42.26
N VAL A 5 -20.08 -38.19 -43.26
CA VAL A 5 -21.15 -37.20 -43.36
C VAL A 5 -22.25 -37.76 -44.26
N TYR A 6 -23.50 -37.71 -43.81
CA TYR A 6 -24.67 -38.01 -44.64
C TYR A 6 -25.37 -36.69 -45.01
N ASP A 7 -25.66 -36.50 -46.29
CA ASP A 7 -26.50 -35.40 -46.78
C ASP A 7 -27.93 -35.91 -47.02
N GLU A 8 -28.94 -35.12 -46.63
CA GLU A 8 -30.36 -35.40 -46.86
C GLU A 8 -30.74 -35.08 -48.31
N GLY A 9 -30.24 -35.89 -49.23
CA GLY A 9 -30.56 -35.78 -50.64
C GLY A 9 -29.78 -36.80 -51.45
N GLY A 10 -30.45 -37.88 -51.87
CA GLY A 10 -29.85 -39.02 -52.57
C GLY A 10 -29.26 -38.71 -53.94
N ALA A 11 -28.10 -38.04 -53.98
CA ALA A 11 -27.24 -37.91 -55.14
C ALA A 11 -25.80 -38.26 -54.75
N SER A 12 -25.33 -39.43 -55.19
CA SER A 12 -23.93 -39.85 -55.04
C SER A 12 -23.08 -39.23 -56.15
N GLY A 13 -22.52 -38.05 -55.87
CA GLY A 13 -21.44 -37.46 -56.67
C GLY A 13 -20.10 -37.71 -55.98
N THR A 14 -19.12 -38.29 -56.67
CA THR A 14 -17.73 -38.37 -56.20
C THR A 14 -17.05 -37.01 -56.39
N GLY A 15 -17.45 -36.03 -55.58
CA GLY A 15 -16.74 -34.78 -55.41
C GLY A 15 -15.73 -34.94 -54.28
N SER A 16 -14.43 -34.96 -54.62
CA SER A 16 -13.37 -34.83 -53.62
C SER A 16 -13.34 -33.39 -53.10
N ALA A 17 -14.27 -33.04 -52.21
CA ALA A 17 -14.19 -31.82 -51.42
C ALA A 17 -13.08 -32.03 -50.38
N SER A 18 -11.83 -31.81 -50.77
CA SER A 18 -10.76 -31.60 -49.80
C SER A 18 -11.01 -30.25 -49.14
N ALA A 19 -11.86 -30.22 -48.12
CA ALA A 19 -12.01 -29.06 -47.26
C ALA A 19 -10.65 -28.83 -46.58
N LEU A 20 -9.91 -27.84 -47.07
CA LEU A 20 -8.75 -27.29 -46.38
C LEU A 20 -9.28 -26.63 -45.11
N PHE A 21 -9.29 -27.38 -44.00
CA PHE A 21 -9.45 -26.79 -42.67
C PHE A 21 -8.18 -25.99 -42.39
N ASN A 22 -8.26 -24.68 -42.59
CA ASN A 22 -7.20 -23.77 -42.20
C ASN A 22 -7.23 -23.62 -40.67
N PHE A 23 -6.49 -24.47 -39.97
CA PHE A 23 -6.27 -24.31 -38.53
C PHE A 23 -5.30 -23.15 -38.33
N VAL A 24 -5.84 -21.95 -38.08
CA VAL A 24 -5.01 -20.82 -37.65
C VAL A 24 -4.68 -21.04 -36.18
N VAL A 25 -3.44 -21.44 -35.91
CA VAL A 25 -2.87 -21.36 -34.57
C VAL A 25 -2.53 -19.89 -34.33
N ILE A 26 -3.39 -19.19 -33.60
CA ILE A 26 -3.00 -17.93 -32.96
C ILE A 26 -2.12 -18.29 -31.77
N SER A 27 -0.85 -17.89 -31.82
CA SER A 27 0.07 -18.05 -30.69
C SER A 27 -0.21 -16.94 -29.68
N ASN A 28 -0.57 -17.32 -28.47
CA ASN A 28 -0.72 -16.38 -27.36
C ASN A 28 0.66 -15.80 -26.98
N ASN A 29 0.78 -14.47 -26.99
CA ASN A 29 1.92 -13.76 -26.46
C ASN A 29 1.77 -13.64 -24.95
N VAL A 30 2.71 -14.24 -24.22
CA VAL A 30 2.68 -14.20 -22.75
C VAL A 30 2.77 -12.74 -22.27
N PRO A 31 1.86 -12.27 -21.39
CA PRO A 31 1.90 -10.91 -20.88
C PRO A 31 3.10 -10.73 -19.95
N SER A 32 3.47 -9.49 -19.70
CA SER A 32 4.67 -9.15 -18.93
C SER A 32 4.42 -7.96 -18.00
N VAL A 33 5.15 -7.94 -16.88
CA VAL A 33 5.26 -6.75 -16.03
C VAL A 33 6.52 -6.00 -16.45
N GLU A 34 6.37 -4.79 -16.98
CA GLU A 34 7.48 -3.99 -17.46
C GLU A 34 8.18 -3.21 -16.36
N SER A 35 7.42 -2.72 -15.37
CA SER A 35 7.98 -1.96 -14.25
C SER A 35 7.07 -1.97 -13.03
N ILE A 36 7.71 -1.78 -11.88
CA ILE A 36 7.08 -1.54 -10.58
C ILE A 36 7.70 -0.26 -10.03
N VAL A 37 6.89 0.71 -9.60
CA VAL A 37 7.36 2.03 -9.14
C VAL A 37 6.59 2.48 -7.91
N SER A 38 7.32 2.84 -6.85
CA SER A 38 6.80 3.47 -5.63
C SER A 38 7.67 4.67 -5.24
N PRO A 39 7.25 5.48 -4.24
CA PRO A 39 8.18 6.32 -3.50
C PRO A 39 9.30 5.49 -2.89
N SER A 40 10.50 6.06 -2.73
CA SER A 40 11.65 5.38 -2.14
C SER A 40 11.52 5.16 -0.63
N ILE A 41 10.69 5.97 0.04
CA ILE A 41 10.33 5.83 1.46
C ILE A 41 8.82 5.82 1.57
N VAL A 42 8.28 4.82 2.26
CA VAL A 42 6.86 4.66 2.58
C VAL A 42 6.72 4.73 4.09
N TYR A 43 5.82 5.59 4.57
CA TYR A 43 5.60 5.78 5.99
C TYR A 43 4.38 4.99 6.48
N ALA A 44 4.46 4.47 7.70
CA ALA A 44 3.34 3.79 8.35
C ALA A 44 2.06 4.64 8.30
N ASP A 45 0.94 4.02 7.92
CA ASP A 45 -0.40 4.61 7.90
C ASP A 45 -0.58 5.81 6.95
N ARG A 46 0.33 5.97 5.98
CA ARG A 46 0.27 7.00 4.94
C ARG A 46 0.00 6.38 3.58
N TYR A 47 -0.97 6.96 2.87
CA TYR A 47 -1.26 6.54 1.50
C TYR A 47 -0.10 6.88 0.56
N PHE A 48 0.26 5.92 -0.28
CA PHE A 48 1.16 6.07 -1.40
C PHE A 48 0.60 5.34 -2.62
N LEU A 49 1.21 5.59 -3.79
CA LEU A 49 0.90 4.88 -5.02
C LEU A 49 1.99 3.85 -5.31
N LEU A 50 1.56 2.61 -5.51
CA LEU A 50 2.38 1.55 -6.10
C LEU A 50 1.90 1.32 -7.53
N ASN A 51 2.74 1.69 -8.49
CA ASN A 51 2.41 1.62 -9.90
C ASN A 51 3.03 0.36 -10.52
N VAL A 52 2.24 -0.35 -11.32
CA VAL A 52 2.68 -1.51 -12.10
C VAL A 52 2.33 -1.26 -13.55
N THR A 53 3.32 -1.29 -14.43
CA THR A 53 3.09 -1.26 -15.88
C THR A 53 3.07 -2.68 -16.39
N VAL A 54 1.99 -3.06 -17.04
CA VAL A 54 1.79 -4.39 -17.64
C VAL A 54 1.63 -4.26 -19.15
N HIS A 55 2.19 -5.22 -19.88
CA HIS A 55 2.18 -5.26 -21.33
C HIS A 55 1.72 -6.61 -21.84
N ASP A 56 0.82 -6.61 -22.81
CA ASP A 56 0.38 -7.77 -23.56
C ASP A 56 0.39 -7.46 -25.06
N ALA A 57 1.16 -8.22 -25.82
CA ALA A 57 1.32 -7.99 -27.25
C ALA A 57 0.08 -8.42 -28.08
N ASP A 58 -0.79 -9.27 -27.54
CA ASP A 58 -2.08 -9.61 -28.13
C ASP A 58 -3.11 -8.49 -27.90
N GLY A 59 -2.90 -7.71 -26.84
CA GLY A 59 -3.63 -6.49 -26.53
C GLY A 59 -4.13 -6.48 -25.10
N VAL A 60 -4.34 -5.30 -24.55
CA VAL A 60 -4.78 -5.16 -23.14
C VAL A 60 -6.18 -5.72 -22.85
N ALA A 61 -6.96 -6.02 -23.89
CA ALA A 61 -8.26 -6.67 -23.76
C ALA A 61 -8.14 -8.16 -23.38
N ASP A 62 -6.98 -8.77 -23.63
CA ASP A 62 -6.70 -10.18 -23.31
C ASP A 62 -6.13 -10.36 -21.90
N LEU A 63 -5.87 -9.27 -21.18
CA LEU A 63 -5.49 -9.30 -19.76
C LEU A 63 -6.66 -9.75 -18.87
N ASP A 64 -6.41 -10.70 -17.97
CA ASP A 64 -7.39 -11.26 -17.03
C ASP A 64 -7.27 -10.61 -15.64
N TYR A 65 -6.09 -10.70 -15.01
CA TYR A 65 -5.84 -10.02 -13.74
C TYR A 65 -4.35 -9.80 -13.50
N ALA A 66 -4.04 -8.91 -12.58
CA ALA A 66 -2.69 -8.72 -12.08
C ALA A 66 -2.66 -8.80 -10.56
N THR A 67 -1.60 -9.39 -10.01
CA THR A 67 -1.34 -9.43 -8.58
C THR A 67 -0.08 -8.66 -8.22
N VAL A 68 -0.06 -8.07 -7.04
CA VAL A 68 1.12 -7.40 -6.47
C VAL A 68 1.32 -7.91 -5.06
N GLN A 69 2.50 -8.48 -4.80
CA GLN A 69 2.87 -9.03 -3.51
C GLN A 69 3.86 -8.11 -2.80
N ILE A 70 3.56 -7.79 -1.54
CA ILE A 70 4.36 -6.96 -0.63
C ILE A 70 4.48 -7.73 0.69
N GLY A 71 5.59 -8.45 0.89
CA GLY A 71 5.71 -9.40 1.99
C GLY A 71 4.62 -10.49 1.93
N THR A 72 3.74 -10.53 2.93
CA THR A 72 2.59 -11.45 3.00
C THR A 72 1.29 -10.89 2.43
N VAL A 73 1.28 -9.61 2.04
CA VAL A 73 0.12 -8.95 1.43
C VAL A 73 0.10 -9.26 -0.06
N VAL A 74 -1.06 -9.61 -0.60
CA VAL A 74 -1.31 -9.74 -2.04
C VAL A 74 -2.48 -8.86 -2.44
N LEU A 75 -2.21 -7.88 -3.30
CA LEU A 75 -3.21 -7.04 -3.95
C LEU A 75 -3.56 -7.63 -5.31
N LYS A 76 -4.76 -7.33 -5.80
CA LYS A 76 -5.24 -7.76 -7.12
C LYS A 76 -5.94 -6.61 -7.84
N TRP A 77 -5.67 -6.48 -9.14
CA TRP A 77 -6.56 -5.83 -10.09
C TRP A 77 -7.23 -6.92 -10.94
N ASP A 78 -8.55 -6.86 -11.08
CA ASP A 78 -9.37 -7.81 -11.85
C ASP A 78 -9.95 -7.09 -13.08
N SER A 79 -9.69 -7.61 -14.28
CA SER A 79 -10.11 -6.94 -15.52
C SER A 79 -11.61 -7.05 -15.76
N SER A 80 -12.26 -8.13 -15.29
CA SER A 80 -13.67 -8.40 -15.53
C SER A 80 -14.59 -7.40 -14.84
N THR A 81 -14.18 -6.93 -13.66
CA THR A 81 -14.92 -5.95 -12.84
C THR A 81 -14.24 -4.58 -12.79
N ASP A 82 -13.08 -4.43 -13.44
CA ASP A 82 -12.18 -3.28 -13.35
C ASP A 82 -11.97 -2.80 -11.92
N SER A 83 -11.70 -3.74 -11.02
CA SER A 83 -11.68 -3.48 -9.58
C SER A 83 -10.36 -3.86 -8.93
N PHE A 84 -9.96 -3.05 -7.95
CA PHE A 84 -8.81 -3.30 -7.10
C PHE A 84 -9.26 -3.91 -5.77
N SER A 85 -8.54 -4.91 -5.27
CA SER A 85 -8.84 -5.57 -3.99
C SER A 85 -7.61 -6.10 -3.27
N GLU A 86 -7.75 -6.33 -1.97
CA GLU A 86 -6.80 -7.12 -1.18
C GLU A 86 -7.17 -8.60 -1.36
N GLN A 87 -6.37 -9.34 -2.12
CA GLN A 87 -6.59 -10.78 -2.32
C GLN A 87 -6.18 -11.58 -1.08
N SER A 88 -5.13 -11.16 -0.38
CA SER A 88 -4.68 -11.79 0.85
C SER A 88 -3.99 -10.78 1.75
N ASP A 89 -4.54 -10.54 2.93
CA ASP A 89 -3.87 -9.84 4.03
C ASP A 89 -4.31 -10.42 5.38
N PRO A 90 -3.83 -11.63 5.75
CA PRO A 90 -4.29 -12.31 6.96
C PRO A 90 -3.88 -11.58 8.25
N SER A 91 -2.96 -10.61 8.18
CA SER A 91 -2.42 -9.89 9.34
C SER A 91 -2.86 -8.43 9.39
N GLY A 92 -3.68 -7.96 8.45
CA GLY A 92 -4.14 -6.57 8.39
C GLY A 92 -2.99 -5.57 8.28
N LEU A 93 -1.95 -5.91 7.51
CA LEU A 93 -0.76 -5.09 7.32
C LEU A 93 -0.94 -4.01 6.24
N CYS A 94 -2.00 -4.07 5.45
CA CYS A 94 -2.31 -3.16 4.37
C CYS A 94 -3.74 -2.61 4.51
N THR A 95 -3.96 -1.43 3.96
CA THR A 95 -5.29 -0.94 3.63
C THR A 95 -5.23 -0.38 2.22
N LEU A 96 -5.94 -1.02 1.31
CA LEU A 96 -6.12 -0.58 -0.06
C LEU A 96 -7.28 0.42 -0.15
N ASP A 97 -7.02 1.56 -0.76
CA ASP A 97 -8.08 2.44 -1.24
C ASP A 97 -8.44 2.03 -2.67
N ALA A 98 -9.36 1.08 -2.79
CA ALA A 98 -9.80 0.56 -4.07
C ALA A 98 -10.48 1.63 -4.94
N SER A 99 -11.19 2.59 -4.33
CA SER A 99 -11.90 3.67 -5.03
C SER A 99 -10.96 4.68 -5.68
N ASP A 100 -9.84 4.98 -5.04
CA ASP A 100 -8.83 5.91 -5.56
C ASP A 100 -7.67 5.18 -6.27
N SER A 101 -7.74 3.85 -6.41
CA SER A 101 -6.85 3.07 -7.27
C SER A 101 -7.33 3.16 -8.71
N THR A 102 -6.40 3.18 -9.68
CA THR A 102 -6.75 3.46 -11.08
C THR A 102 -6.03 2.55 -12.06
N LYS A 103 -6.74 2.16 -13.12
CA LYS A 103 -6.17 1.61 -14.35
C LYS A 103 -6.12 2.72 -15.39
N THR A 104 -4.97 2.89 -16.03
CA THR A 104 -4.80 3.81 -17.16
C THR A 104 -4.29 3.04 -18.37
N GLU A 105 -4.97 3.18 -19.50
CA GLU A 105 -4.46 2.69 -20.79
C GLU A 105 -3.40 3.64 -21.33
N LEU A 106 -2.17 3.14 -21.50
CA LEU A 106 -1.07 3.90 -22.09
C LEU A 106 -0.97 3.66 -23.60
N SER A 107 -1.34 2.47 -24.05
CA SER A 107 -1.48 2.07 -25.46
C SER A 107 -2.42 0.87 -25.55
N SER A 108 -2.73 0.42 -26.78
CA SER A 108 -3.53 -0.80 -27.00
C SER A 108 -2.92 -2.09 -26.45
N THR A 109 -1.65 -2.06 -26.05
CA THR A 109 -0.93 -3.21 -25.48
C THR A 109 -0.42 -2.96 -24.06
N ILE A 110 -0.61 -1.75 -23.49
CA ILE A 110 -0.03 -1.40 -22.18
C ILE A 110 -1.07 -0.77 -21.24
N TYR A 111 -1.17 -1.34 -20.04
CA TYR A 111 -1.85 -0.72 -18.89
C TYR A 111 -0.85 -0.27 -17.84
N LYS A 112 -1.17 0.84 -17.18
CA LYS A 112 -0.61 1.23 -15.90
C LYS A 112 -1.66 1.04 -14.80
N LEU A 113 -1.36 0.16 -13.86
CA LEU A 113 -2.18 -0.14 -12.69
C LEU A 113 -1.59 0.61 -11.49
N SER A 114 -2.36 1.54 -10.91
CA SER A 114 -1.92 2.37 -9.79
C SER A 114 -2.72 1.98 -8.54
N PHE A 115 -2.08 1.19 -7.67
CA PHE A 115 -2.66 0.79 -6.39
C PHE A 115 -2.42 1.90 -5.37
N ARG A 116 -3.49 2.46 -4.81
CA ARG A 116 -3.41 3.43 -3.70
C ARG A 116 -3.60 2.68 -2.40
N LEU A 117 -2.56 2.63 -1.57
CA LEU A 117 -2.58 1.87 -0.33
C LEU A 117 -1.78 2.54 0.77
N LYS A 118 -1.98 2.09 2.01
CA LYS A 118 -1.12 2.39 3.15
C LYS A 118 -0.75 1.09 3.86
N LEU A 119 0.43 1.07 4.48
CA LEU A 119 0.89 -0.06 5.28
C LEU A 119 0.72 0.25 6.77
N SER A 120 0.33 -0.74 7.56
CA SER A 120 0.10 -0.61 9.01
C SER A 120 1.39 -0.29 9.77
N TRP A 121 1.26 0.34 10.94
CA TRP A 121 2.33 0.49 11.93
C TRP A 121 2.95 -0.85 12.41
N SER A 122 2.28 -1.98 12.17
CA SER A 122 2.79 -3.32 12.46
C SER A 122 3.53 -3.98 11.28
N PHE A 123 3.58 -3.33 10.11
CA PHE A 123 4.41 -3.79 9.00
C PHE A 123 5.89 -3.74 9.41
N THR A 124 6.71 -4.67 8.92
CA THR A 124 8.12 -4.74 9.32
C THR A 124 8.91 -3.58 8.72
N GLU A 125 9.53 -2.78 9.57
CA GLU A 125 10.44 -1.69 9.19
C GLU A 125 11.63 -2.19 8.35
N GLY A 126 12.10 -1.34 7.43
CA GLY A 126 13.28 -1.60 6.62
C GLY A 126 12.98 -1.75 5.13
N SER A 127 13.90 -2.37 4.40
CA SER A 127 13.79 -2.52 2.94
C SER A 127 12.69 -3.53 2.56
N VAL A 128 11.90 -3.17 1.56
CA VAL A 128 10.74 -3.96 1.12
C VAL A 128 10.88 -4.37 -0.33
N ASP A 129 10.84 -5.68 -0.55
CA ASP A 129 10.76 -6.29 -1.87
C ASP A 129 9.31 -6.30 -2.35
N VAL A 130 9.12 -6.09 -3.65
CA VAL A 130 7.81 -6.17 -4.29
C VAL A 130 7.90 -7.01 -5.55
N SER A 131 6.94 -7.91 -5.73
CA SER A 131 6.77 -8.64 -6.97
C SER A 131 5.38 -8.44 -7.54
N ALA A 132 5.27 -8.41 -8.85
CA ALA A 132 3.99 -8.39 -9.53
C ALA A 132 3.95 -9.48 -10.60
N THR A 133 2.75 -10.00 -10.83
CA THR A 133 2.47 -10.98 -11.88
C THR A 133 1.22 -10.54 -12.62
N VAL A 134 1.23 -10.62 -13.95
CA VAL A 134 0.07 -10.38 -14.80
C VAL A 134 -0.31 -11.66 -15.52
N TYR A 135 -1.61 -11.89 -15.66
CA TYR A 135 -2.21 -13.05 -16.30
C TYR A 135 -3.09 -12.60 -17.46
N ASP A 136 -3.08 -13.38 -18.54
CA ASP A 136 -4.03 -13.24 -19.65
C ASP A 136 -5.16 -14.28 -19.56
N VAL A 137 -6.16 -14.15 -20.43
CA VAL A 137 -7.32 -15.04 -20.53
C VAL A 137 -6.98 -16.47 -20.96
N SER A 138 -5.77 -16.70 -21.49
CA SER A 138 -5.25 -18.04 -21.82
C SER A 138 -4.58 -18.71 -20.61
N ALA A 139 -4.56 -18.03 -19.46
CA ALA A 139 -3.85 -18.38 -18.24
C ALA A 139 -2.31 -18.40 -18.38
N ALA A 140 -1.76 -17.74 -19.41
CA ALA A 140 -0.33 -17.45 -19.43
C ALA A 140 -0.03 -16.26 -18.51
N SER A 141 1.21 -16.18 -18.02
CA SER A 141 1.60 -15.14 -17.08
C SER A 141 3.07 -14.77 -17.18
N GLY A 142 3.35 -13.51 -16.84
CA GLY A 142 4.69 -12.99 -16.68
C GLY A 142 4.81 -12.22 -15.38
N SER A 143 5.99 -12.23 -14.78
CA SER A 143 6.26 -11.61 -13.50
C SER A 143 7.53 -10.78 -13.50
N LEU A 144 7.58 -9.82 -12.58
CA LEU A 144 8.76 -9.03 -12.26
C LEU A 144 8.86 -8.90 -10.74
N SER A 145 10.08 -9.02 -10.21
CA SER A 145 10.39 -8.73 -8.81
C SER A 145 11.42 -7.63 -8.73
N GLN A 146 11.20 -6.68 -7.83
CA GLN A 146 12.17 -5.65 -7.47
C GLN A 146 12.53 -5.80 -6.00
N ALA A 147 13.80 -6.08 -5.74
CA ALA A 147 14.35 -6.07 -4.41
C ALA A 147 14.51 -4.62 -3.93
N GLU A 148 14.30 -4.40 -2.64
CA GLU A 148 14.49 -3.10 -1.97
C GLU A 148 13.80 -1.93 -2.70
N LEU A 149 12.59 -2.17 -3.22
CA LEU A 149 11.85 -1.17 -3.99
C LEU A 149 11.63 0.12 -3.18
N PHE A 150 11.37 -0.01 -1.88
CA PHE A 150 11.27 1.10 -0.95
C PHE A 150 11.72 0.71 0.45
N THR A 151 12.00 1.72 1.29
CA THR A 151 12.16 1.56 2.73
C THR A 151 10.86 1.89 3.44
N PHE A 152 10.38 0.99 4.31
CA PHE A 152 9.25 1.24 5.20
C PHE A 152 9.73 1.84 6.51
N GLU A 153 9.16 3.00 6.88
CA GLU A 153 9.53 3.80 8.05
C GLU A 153 8.34 3.97 8.99
N ASP A 154 8.55 3.65 10.27
CA ASP A 154 7.52 3.75 11.31
C ASP A 154 7.97 4.50 12.57
N ASP A 155 9.15 5.10 12.53
CA ASP A 155 9.68 5.91 13.61
C ASP A 155 9.11 7.33 13.60
N VAL A 156 8.75 7.82 14.78
CA VAL A 156 8.22 9.17 15.00
C VAL A 156 8.97 9.88 16.11
N VAL A 157 9.18 11.18 15.91
CA VAL A 157 9.86 12.07 16.86
C VAL A 157 8.97 13.23 17.25
N ILE A 158 9.13 13.71 18.48
CA ILE A 158 8.50 14.93 18.96
C ILE A 158 9.46 16.11 18.76
N GLN A 159 8.95 17.19 18.18
CA GLN A 159 9.69 18.43 17.92
C GLN A 159 8.98 19.65 18.52
N GLY A 160 9.75 20.67 18.88
CA GLY A 160 9.22 21.98 19.26
C GLY A 160 8.33 21.97 20.52
N CYS A 161 8.66 21.16 21.52
CA CYS A 161 7.89 21.09 22.75
C CYS A 161 7.81 22.44 23.48
N TYR A 162 6.60 22.80 23.87
CA TYR A 162 6.28 23.97 24.68
C TYR A 162 5.53 23.53 25.95
N PHE A 163 5.91 24.11 27.08
CA PHE A 163 5.32 23.83 28.38
C PHE A 163 4.86 25.12 29.03
N ARG A 164 3.64 25.10 29.58
CA ARG A 164 3.09 26.18 30.42
C ARG A 164 2.54 25.58 31.69
N ALA A 165 2.88 26.20 32.82
CA ALA A 165 2.31 25.89 34.13
C ALA A 165 1.46 27.06 34.62
N GLY A 166 0.27 26.75 35.15
CA GLY A 166 -0.67 27.69 35.75
C GLY A 166 -1.67 26.94 36.62
N SER A 167 -2.96 27.26 36.53
CA SER A 167 -4.04 26.43 37.10
C SER A 167 -4.09 25.03 36.48
N GLU A 168 -3.62 24.91 35.25
CA GLU A 168 -3.37 23.66 34.55
C GLU A 168 -1.94 23.63 34.02
N ILE A 169 -1.41 22.42 33.85
CA ILE A 169 -0.21 22.16 33.07
C ILE A 169 -0.65 21.93 31.63
N THR A 170 -0.05 22.64 30.69
CA THR A 170 -0.26 22.46 29.25
C THR A 170 1.06 22.10 28.58
N VAL A 171 1.01 21.06 27.73
CA VAL A 171 2.11 20.63 26.87
C VAL A 171 1.64 20.70 25.42
N LYS A 172 2.44 21.33 24.57
CA LYS A 172 2.24 21.36 23.13
C LYS A 172 3.51 20.93 22.43
N GLY A 173 3.39 20.43 21.22
CA GLY A 173 4.52 20.09 20.36
C GLY A 173 4.03 19.57 19.04
N HIS A 174 4.97 19.21 18.18
CA HIS A 174 4.68 18.54 16.92
C HIS A 174 5.21 17.12 16.95
N ILE A 175 4.54 16.22 16.24
CA ILE A 175 5.02 14.86 15.97
C ILE A 175 5.15 14.65 14.47
N TYR A 176 6.30 14.11 14.05
CA TYR A 176 6.64 13.83 12.66
C TYR A 176 7.35 12.49 12.54
N TYR A 177 7.35 11.88 11.36
CA TYR A 177 8.26 10.76 11.09
C TYR A 177 9.70 11.24 11.22
N GLU A 178 10.58 10.38 11.76
CA GLU A 178 11.96 10.74 12.01
C GLU A 178 12.65 11.27 10.74
N GLY A 179 13.43 12.34 10.89
CA GLY A 179 14.12 12.99 9.77
C GLY A 179 13.22 13.82 8.83
N THR A 180 11.91 13.94 9.10
CA THR A 180 10.98 14.66 8.22
C THR A 180 10.20 15.76 8.94
N SER A 181 9.39 16.49 8.16
CA SER A 181 8.28 17.34 8.63
C SER A 181 6.91 16.75 8.26
N ILE A 182 6.84 15.45 7.97
CA ILE A 182 5.62 14.76 7.58
C ILE A 182 4.96 14.24 8.86
N ALA A 183 3.71 14.66 9.11
CA ALA A 183 2.98 14.24 10.30
C ALA A 183 2.26 12.91 10.07
N PRO A 184 2.20 12.02 11.08
CA PRO A 184 1.28 10.89 11.05
C PRO A 184 -0.17 11.39 11.08
N THR A 185 -1.03 10.75 10.29
CA THR A 185 -2.46 11.10 10.20
C THR A 185 -3.35 10.22 11.08
N SER A 186 -2.85 9.07 11.52
CA SER A 186 -3.56 8.10 12.37
C SER A 186 -2.57 7.18 13.10
N GLY A 187 -3.09 6.36 14.02
CA GLY A 187 -2.34 5.27 14.67
C GLY A 187 -1.29 5.67 15.72
N VAL A 188 -1.15 6.97 16.00
CA VAL A 188 -0.24 7.48 17.03
C VAL A 188 -0.99 8.18 18.16
N THR A 189 -0.58 7.89 19.39
CA THR A 189 -1.04 8.57 20.60
C THR A 189 0.14 9.17 21.35
N VAL A 190 0.03 10.45 21.68
CA VAL A 190 0.99 11.17 22.51
C VAL A 190 0.50 11.15 23.95
N ASN A 191 1.34 10.66 24.87
CA ASN A 191 1.03 10.59 26.30
C ASN A 191 1.92 11.56 27.08
N ALA A 192 1.32 12.37 27.95
CA ALA A 192 2.02 13.10 29.00
C ALA A 192 2.05 12.24 30.26
N GLU A 193 3.24 11.79 30.66
CA GLU A 193 3.43 11.03 31.90
C GLU A 193 4.13 11.86 32.96
N TYR A 194 3.62 11.80 34.19
CA TYR A 194 4.20 12.43 35.36
C TYR A 194 4.14 11.47 36.54
N SER A 195 5.28 11.27 37.20
CA SER A 195 5.44 10.35 38.34
C SER A 195 4.94 8.92 38.07
N GLY A 196 5.18 8.41 36.85
CA GLY A 196 4.82 7.04 36.46
C GLY A 196 3.33 6.83 36.12
N SER A 197 2.56 7.92 35.95
CA SER A 197 1.16 7.85 35.53
C SER A 197 0.92 8.74 34.30
N VAL A 198 0.12 8.24 33.36
CA VAL A 198 -0.38 9.06 32.23
C VAL A 198 -1.36 10.09 32.79
N LYS A 199 -1.02 11.36 32.63
CA LYS A 199 -1.83 12.51 33.08
C LYS A 199 -2.78 13.01 32.00
N ALA A 200 -2.35 12.94 30.74
CA ALA A 200 -3.15 13.29 29.58
C ALA A 200 -2.66 12.50 28.37
N SER A 201 -3.56 12.28 27.41
CA SER A 201 -3.24 11.63 26.13
C SER A 201 -4.03 12.27 25.00
N THR A 202 -3.51 12.19 23.77
CA THR A 202 -4.25 12.61 22.57
C THR A 202 -3.78 11.82 21.35
N SER A 203 -4.73 11.50 20.47
CA SER A 203 -4.47 11.05 19.09
C SER A 203 -4.88 12.10 18.06
N ASN A 204 -5.31 13.28 18.52
CA ASN A 204 -5.65 14.42 17.64
C ASN A 204 -4.37 15.17 17.29
N LEU A 205 -3.86 14.92 16.08
CA LEU A 205 -2.57 15.41 15.59
C LEU A 205 -2.77 16.34 14.38
N THR A 206 -3.34 17.51 14.59
CA THR A 206 -3.64 18.45 13.50
C THR A 206 -2.35 18.94 12.84
N ASN A 207 -2.00 18.38 11.69
CA ASN A 207 -0.70 18.59 11.02
C ASN A 207 0.50 18.33 11.97
N GLY A 208 0.39 17.28 12.77
CA GLY A 208 1.39 16.89 13.77
C GLY A 208 1.29 17.66 15.09
N LEU A 209 0.53 18.78 15.16
CA LEU A 209 0.36 19.50 16.41
C LEU A 209 -0.46 18.67 17.41
N PHE A 210 0.10 18.45 18.59
CA PHE A 210 -0.63 17.93 19.75
C PHE A 210 -0.75 18.99 20.85
N THR A 211 -1.83 18.91 21.63
CA THR A 211 -2.00 19.68 22.86
C THR A 211 -2.53 18.75 23.94
N LEU A 212 -1.88 18.77 25.10
CA LEU A 212 -2.25 18.01 26.28
C LEU A 212 -2.40 18.99 27.45
N SER A 213 -3.44 18.84 28.25
CA SER A 213 -3.66 19.63 29.45
C SER A 213 -4.18 18.78 30.59
N TRP A 214 -3.75 19.07 31.82
CA TRP A 214 -4.30 18.47 33.04
C TRP A 214 -4.12 19.41 34.25
N ALA A 215 -5.00 19.28 35.24
CA ALA A 215 -4.85 19.96 36.53
C ALA A 215 -3.92 19.16 37.46
N GLU A 216 -3.05 19.84 38.21
CA GLU A 216 -2.21 19.22 39.23
C GLU A 216 -2.46 19.91 40.58
N SER A 217 -2.74 19.11 41.61
CA SER A 217 -3.17 19.58 42.94
C SER A 217 -2.03 20.05 43.84
N SER A 218 -0.76 19.99 43.40
CA SER A 218 0.37 20.57 44.14
C SER A 218 1.36 21.28 43.21
N THR A 219 1.45 22.59 43.35
CA THR A 219 2.37 23.47 42.60
C THR A 219 3.79 23.36 43.14
N SER A 220 4.46 22.24 42.88
CA SER A 220 5.92 22.19 42.97
C SER A 220 6.50 22.83 41.71
N GLN A 221 7.02 24.04 41.83
CA GLN A 221 7.44 24.90 40.72
C GLN A 221 8.38 24.18 39.72
N LEU A 222 8.04 24.25 38.44
CA LEU A 222 8.88 23.80 37.33
C LEU A 222 9.80 24.96 36.89
N GLN A 223 11.09 24.91 37.23
CA GLN A 223 12.10 25.84 36.72
C GLN A 223 12.53 25.43 35.30
N SER A 224 12.53 26.39 34.39
CA SER A 224 13.08 26.25 33.05
C SER A 224 14.61 26.25 33.09
N SER A 225 15.24 25.27 32.45
CA SER A 225 16.63 25.41 32.04
C SER A 225 16.78 24.99 30.58
N HIS A 226 17.09 26.00 29.78
CA HIS A 226 17.84 26.07 28.54
C HIS A 226 18.09 24.76 27.75
N ASN A 227 17.58 24.77 26.51
CA ASN A 227 17.67 23.78 25.43
C ASN A 227 17.12 22.38 25.74
N PRO A 228 15.86 22.07 25.37
CA PRO A 228 15.38 20.71 25.46
C PRO A 228 15.75 19.95 24.18
N ILE A 229 16.80 19.15 24.27
CA ILE A 229 16.61 17.73 23.92
C ILE A 229 15.46 17.28 24.83
N CYS A 230 14.33 16.85 24.26
CA CYS A 230 13.18 16.37 25.02
C CYS A 230 13.50 15.01 25.68
N ILE A 231 14.48 14.99 26.58
CA ILE A 231 14.74 13.93 27.54
C ILE A 231 14.47 14.53 28.90
N LEU A 232 13.35 14.11 29.45
CA LEU A 232 12.96 14.37 30.82
C LEU A 232 13.91 13.42 31.64
N LYS A 233 14.80 13.98 32.48
CA LYS A 233 15.66 13.20 33.39
C LYS A 233 14.83 12.95 34.66
N THR A 234 14.69 11.68 35.08
CA THR A 234 13.78 11.16 36.15
C THR A 234 12.26 11.34 35.95
N ARG A 235 11.85 11.78 34.78
CA ARG A 235 10.47 11.96 34.31
C ARG A 235 10.55 11.57 32.82
N ARG A 236 9.55 11.05 32.10
CA ARG A 236 9.68 10.78 30.64
C ARG A 236 8.38 11.13 29.92
N LEU A 237 8.47 11.82 28.79
CA LEU A 237 7.39 11.87 27.81
C LEU A 237 7.62 10.66 26.90
N PHE A 238 6.69 9.71 26.90
CA PHE A 238 6.81 8.53 26.06
C PHE A 238 5.81 8.62 24.91
N LEU A 239 6.31 8.35 23.71
CA LEU A 239 5.49 7.90 22.60
C LEU A 239 5.16 6.44 22.86
N LYS A 240 3.88 6.11 22.99
CA LYS A 240 3.45 4.72 22.97
C LYS A 240 2.79 4.47 21.63
N LYS A 241 3.50 3.75 20.76
CA LYS A 241 2.92 3.14 19.55
C LYS A 241 1.81 2.20 20.02
N ILE A 242 0.59 2.41 19.54
CA ILE A 242 -0.51 1.49 19.80
C ILE A 242 -0.26 0.29 18.88
N LYS A 243 -0.03 -0.89 19.46
CA LYS A 243 -0.04 -2.15 18.74
C LYS A 243 -1.47 -2.60 18.51
#